data_AF-X1L4U9-F1
#
_entry.id   AF-X1L4U9-F1
#
_cell.length_a   1.000
_cell.length_b   1.000
_cell.length_c   1.000
_cell.angle_alpha   90.00
_cell.angle_beta   90.00
_cell.angle_gamma   90.00
#
_symmetry.space_group_name_H-M   'P 1'
#
loop_
_entity.id
_entity.type
_entity.pdbx_description
1 polymer ?
#
loop_
_entity_poly.entity_id
_entity_poly.type
_entity_poly.pdbx_seq_one_letter_code
_entity_poly.pdbx_strand_id
1 'polypeptide(L)'
;MWNLTREEQTVLIFLSGVFLVGMGIKLLGGIPRSQNLSLPTSDSLVKVKIGGAVRKPGWYSLSEGSLVIEAVKKAGGALPQADLSRLNLDSRLKDEDEIWIPGEKIDINRASPHQLTYLPGIGPILAQRIVEYRQKKGPFQHLSDLEKVPGIGKLKLEKIKGKICLDEK
;
A
#
# COMPACT_ATOMS: atom_id res chain seq x y z
N MET A 1 67.60 -15.53 -50.25
CA MET A 1 68.16 -14.53 -49.32
C MET A 1 67.73 -13.15 -49.81
N TRP A 2 66.64 -12.60 -49.28
CA TRP A 2 66.20 -11.24 -49.62
C TRP A 2 66.71 -10.30 -48.53
N ASN A 3 67.54 -9.33 -48.94
CA ASN A 3 68.22 -8.40 -48.05
C ASN A 3 67.50 -7.04 -48.17
N LEU A 4 66.52 -6.79 -47.30
CA LEU A 4 65.77 -5.52 -47.28
C LEU A 4 66.62 -4.41 -46.63
N THR A 5 66.63 -3.23 -47.25
CA THR A 5 67.31 -2.03 -46.75
C THR A 5 66.62 -1.43 -45.52
N ARG A 6 67.35 -0.74 -44.64
CA ARG A 6 66.88 -0.24 -43.33
C ARG A 6 65.58 0.58 -43.39
N GLU A 7 65.30 1.23 -44.51
CA GLU A 7 64.07 2.02 -44.67
C GLU A 7 62.82 1.14 -44.89
N GLU A 8 62.95 -0.01 -45.55
CA GLU A 8 61.83 -0.94 -45.77
C GLU A 8 61.52 -1.78 -44.51
N GLN A 9 62.52 -2.07 -43.67
CA GLN A 9 62.30 -2.70 -42.37
C GLN A 9 61.47 -1.82 -41.42
N THR A 10 61.62 -0.50 -41.53
CA THR A 10 60.90 0.44 -40.64
C THR A 10 59.41 0.47 -40.98
N VAL A 11 59.06 0.42 -42.27
CA VAL A 11 57.65 0.40 -42.70
C VAL A 11 56.94 -0.89 -42.28
N LEU A 12 57.62 -2.04 -42.33
CA LEU A 12 57.06 -3.33 -41.88
C LEU A 12 56.84 -3.41 -40.35
N ILE A 13 57.68 -2.77 -39.54
CA ILE A 13 57.49 -2.69 -38.08
C ILE A 13 56.26 -1.83 -37.74
N PHE A 14 56.00 -0.74 -38.48
CA PHE A 14 54.79 0.07 -38.25
C PHE A 14 53.51 -0.61 -38.75
N LEU A 15 53.56 -1.33 -39.88
CA LEU A 15 52.40 -2.06 -40.42
C LEU A 15 52.00 -3.29 -39.56
N SER A 16 52.95 -3.89 -38.83
CA SER A 16 52.65 -4.95 -37.85
C SER A 16 52.27 -4.40 -36.47
N GLY A 17 52.79 -3.24 -36.05
CA GLY A 17 52.50 -2.62 -34.76
C GLY A 17 51.06 -2.15 -34.57
N VAL A 18 50.37 -1.76 -35.65
CA VAL A 18 48.96 -1.34 -35.58
C VAL A 18 48.00 -2.54 -35.44
N PHE A 19 48.43 -3.76 -35.78
CA PHE A 19 47.57 -4.95 -35.72
C PHE A 19 47.56 -5.65 -34.33
N LEU A 20 48.52 -5.34 -33.44
CA LEU A 20 48.60 -5.98 -32.11
C LEU A 20 47.98 -5.19 -30.96
N VAL A 21 47.65 -3.91 -31.15
CA VAL A 21 46.95 -3.11 -30.11
C VAL A 21 45.45 -3.43 -30.04
N GLY A 22 44.86 -3.96 -31.12
CA GLY A 22 43.44 -4.33 -31.17
C GLY A 22 43.09 -5.72 -30.60
N MET A 23 44.07 -6.62 -30.43
CA MET A 23 43.80 -8.03 -30.08
C MET A 23 44.24 -8.43 -28.66
N GLY A 24 44.90 -7.54 -27.91
CA GLY A 24 45.45 -7.81 -26.58
C GLY A 24 44.54 -7.54 -25.37
N ILE A 25 43.45 -6.78 -25.53
CA ILE A 25 42.54 -6.41 -24.41
C ILE A 25 41.36 -7.39 -24.27
N LYS A 26 41.45 -8.61 -24.83
CA LYS A 26 40.35 -9.59 -24.79
C LYS A 26 40.64 -10.86 -23.98
N LEU A 27 41.75 -10.91 -23.23
CA LEU A 27 42.18 -12.15 -22.55
C LEU A 27 42.65 -12.01 -21.08
N LEU A 28 42.58 -10.84 -20.45
CA LEU A 28 42.77 -10.73 -19.00
C LEU A 28 41.45 -10.32 -18.32
N GLY A 29 41.03 -11.17 -17.38
CA GLY A 29 39.74 -11.17 -16.70
C GLY A 29 39.14 -9.81 -16.36
N GLY A 30 37.90 -9.61 -16.81
CA GLY A 30 37.10 -8.42 -16.53
C GLY A 30 35.70 -8.80 -16.07
N ILE A 31 35.56 -8.79 -14.74
CA ILE A 31 34.33 -8.69 -13.92
C ILE A 31 33.37 -9.89 -14.04
N PRO A 32 33.08 -10.65 -12.95
CA PRO A 32 31.92 -11.53 -12.96
C PRO A 32 30.72 -10.68 -13.36
N ARG A 33 30.14 -11.02 -14.52
CA ARG A 33 28.85 -10.54 -15.00
C ARG A 33 27.98 -10.35 -13.78
N SER A 34 27.64 -9.09 -13.51
CA SER A 34 26.86 -8.62 -12.37
C SER A 34 26.07 -9.79 -11.81
N GLN A 35 26.35 -10.19 -10.56
CA GLN A 35 25.30 -10.87 -9.79
C GLN A 35 24.04 -10.12 -10.17
N ASN A 36 23.04 -10.85 -10.66
CA ASN A 36 21.74 -10.27 -10.80
C ASN A 36 21.50 -9.58 -9.45
N LEU A 37 21.61 -8.26 -9.43
CA LEU A 37 20.81 -7.44 -8.58
C LEU A 37 19.41 -7.63 -9.18
N SER A 38 18.88 -8.85 -9.06
CA SER A 38 17.56 -9.00 -8.53
C SER A 38 17.59 -8.18 -7.24
N LEU A 39 17.33 -6.87 -7.40
CA LEU A 39 16.44 -6.16 -6.51
C LEU A 39 15.41 -7.21 -6.15
N PRO A 40 15.22 -7.57 -4.87
CA PRO A 40 14.24 -8.58 -4.52
C PRO A 40 12.94 -8.12 -5.16
N THR A 41 12.61 -8.74 -6.29
CA THR A 41 11.30 -8.69 -6.86
C THR A 41 10.67 -9.78 -6.05
N SER A 42 10.35 -9.45 -4.79
CA SER A 42 9.63 -10.36 -3.94
C SER A 42 8.28 -10.53 -4.64
N ASP A 43 8.20 -11.59 -5.44
CA ASP A 43 6.94 -12.18 -5.91
C ASP A 43 6.11 -12.69 -4.72
N SER A 44 6.71 -12.71 -3.53
CA SER A 44 6.03 -12.84 -2.25
C SER A 44 5.04 -11.69 -2.05
N LEU A 45 3.76 -12.04 -1.98
CA LEU A 45 2.68 -11.12 -1.61
C LEU A 45 2.43 -11.20 -0.11
N VAL A 46 2.21 -10.05 0.52
CA VAL A 46 1.66 -9.93 1.87
C VAL A 46 0.17 -9.63 1.81
N LYS A 47 -0.64 -10.34 2.59
CA LYS A 47 -2.08 -10.12 2.75
C LYS A 47 -2.32 -9.24 3.96
N VAL A 48 -2.94 -8.10 3.77
CA VAL A 48 -3.25 -7.16 4.85
C VAL A 48 -4.73 -6.83 4.87
N LYS A 49 -5.28 -6.62 6.06
CA LYS A 49 -6.66 -6.15 6.25
C LYS A 49 -6.63 -4.66 6.54
N ILE A 50 -7.32 -3.87 5.74
CA ILE A 50 -7.42 -2.42 5.92
C ILE A 50 -8.84 -2.09 6.36
N GLY A 51 -8.97 -1.48 7.52
CA GLY A 51 -10.23 -1.01 8.08
C GLY A 51 -10.18 0.48 8.43
N GLY A 52 -11.34 1.04 8.76
CA GLY A 52 -11.43 2.38 9.33
C GLY A 52 -11.84 3.42 8.31
N ALA A 53 -11.29 4.62 8.45
CA ALA A 53 -11.62 5.76 7.61
C ALA A 53 -10.93 5.66 6.23
N VAL A 54 -11.23 4.61 5.47
CA VAL A 54 -10.80 4.38 4.08
C VAL A 54 -12.00 4.15 3.18
N ARG A 55 -11.85 4.45 1.89
CA ARG A 55 -12.94 4.32 0.91
C ARG A 55 -13.42 2.90 0.70
N LYS A 56 -12.50 1.93 0.66
CA LYS A 56 -12.81 0.51 0.46
C LYS A 56 -12.13 -0.31 1.55
N PRO A 57 -12.77 -0.51 2.71
CA PRO A 57 -12.26 -1.45 3.71
C PRO A 57 -12.26 -2.88 3.16
N GLY A 58 -11.30 -3.70 3.56
CA GLY A 58 -11.22 -5.09 3.12
C GLY A 58 -9.82 -5.68 3.18
N TRP A 59 -9.69 -6.88 2.61
CA TRP A 59 -8.42 -7.58 2.46
C TRP A 59 -7.73 -7.18 1.16
N TYR A 60 -6.43 -6.98 1.22
CA TYR A 60 -5.58 -6.58 0.10
C TYR A 60 -4.31 -7.44 0.05
N SER A 61 -3.82 -7.72 -1.14
CA SER A 61 -2.50 -8.31 -1.35
C SER A 61 -1.56 -7.27 -1.95
N LEU A 62 -0.43 -7.02 -1.31
CA LEU A 62 0.62 -6.11 -1.78
C LEU A 62 1.94 -6.86 -1.85
N SER A 63 2.92 -6.34 -2.60
CA SER A 63 4.26 -6.92 -2.64
C SER A 63 4.91 -6.83 -1.26
N GLU A 64 5.70 -7.83 -0.89
CA GLU A 64 6.48 -7.80 0.34
C GLU A 64 7.34 -6.53 0.41
N GLY A 65 7.35 -5.89 1.59
CA GLY A 65 8.06 -4.63 1.82
C GLY A 65 7.29 -3.36 1.40
N SER A 66 6.10 -3.47 0.81
CA SER A 66 5.22 -2.32 0.54
C SER A 66 4.93 -1.53 1.81
N LEU A 67 4.66 -0.23 1.67
CA LEU A 67 4.37 0.67 2.79
C LEU A 67 2.88 0.74 3.14
N VAL A 68 2.58 1.17 4.37
CA VAL A 68 1.20 1.45 4.82
C VAL A 68 0.47 2.43 3.89
N ILE A 69 1.15 3.47 3.42
CA ILE A 69 0.57 4.44 2.49
C ILE A 69 0.09 3.81 1.17
N GLU A 70 0.81 2.80 0.67
CA GLU A 70 0.44 2.08 -0.55
C GLU A 70 -0.82 1.25 -0.33
N ALA A 71 -0.92 0.61 0.84
CA ALA A 71 -2.10 -0.09 1.29
C ALA A 71 -3.32 0.86 1.31
N VAL A 72 -3.20 2.03 1.93
CA VAL A 72 -4.26 3.05 1.99
C VAL A 72 -4.66 3.51 0.59
N LYS A 73 -3.68 3.75 -0.29
CA LYS A 73 -3.94 4.10 -1.70
C LYS A 73 -4.70 2.99 -2.42
N LYS A 74 -4.32 1.73 -2.20
CA LYS A 74 -4.99 0.55 -2.78
C LYS A 74 -6.41 0.37 -2.25
N ALA A 75 -6.67 0.78 -1.01
CA ALA A 75 -8.00 0.90 -0.42
C ALA A 75 -8.84 2.08 -0.96
N GLY A 76 -8.36 2.76 -2.01
CA GLY A 76 -9.03 3.89 -2.64
C GLY A 76 -8.74 5.24 -1.99
N GLY A 77 -7.82 5.28 -1.02
CA GLY A 77 -7.46 6.47 -0.25
C GLY A 77 -8.21 6.57 1.08
N ALA A 78 -7.71 7.47 1.93
CA ALA A 78 -8.31 7.84 3.18
C ALA A 78 -9.60 8.65 2.96
N LEU A 79 -10.57 8.52 3.87
CA LEU A 79 -11.77 9.37 3.90
C LEU A 79 -11.46 10.74 4.49
N PRO A 80 -12.28 11.79 4.24
CA PRO A 80 -12.04 13.13 4.76
C PRO A 80 -11.90 13.20 6.28
N GLN A 81 -12.63 12.35 7.01
CA GLN A 81 -12.56 12.25 8.47
C GLN A 81 -11.38 11.42 8.98
N ALA A 82 -10.55 10.86 8.11
CA ALA A 82 -9.41 10.04 8.50
C ALA A 82 -8.32 10.89 9.15
N ASP A 83 -7.82 10.41 10.29
CA ASP A 83 -6.72 11.03 11.00
C ASP A 83 -5.42 10.26 10.73
N LEU A 84 -4.84 10.50 9.56
CA LEU A 84 -3.58 9.85 9.17
C LEU A 84 -2.39 10.28 10.03
N SER A 85 -2.49 11.38 10.79
CA SER A 85 -1.41 11.86 11.65
C SER A 85 -1.07 10.90 12.79
N ARG A 86 -2.01 10.00 13.12
CA ARG A 86 -1.87 8.99 14.18
C ARG A 86 -1.21 7.71 13.71
N LEU A 87 -0.83 7.62 12.44
CA LEU A 87 -0.22 6.43 11.85
C LEU A 87 1.13 6.77 11.24
N ASN A 88 2.06 5.83 11.37
CA ASN A 88 3.29 5.88 10.59
C ASN A 88 3.06 5.27 9.21
N LEU A 89 2.73 6.13 8.24
CA LEU A 89 2.44 5.76 6.84
C LEU A 89 3.63 5.14 6.10
N ASP A 90 4.85 5.38 6.60
CA ASP A 90 6.10 4.87 6.05
C ASP A 90 6.52 3.52 6.66
N SER A 91 5.67 2.95 7.53
CA SER A 91 5.88 1.60 8.05
C SER A 91 5.75 0.57 6.94
N ARG A 92 6.60 -0.46 6.96
CA ARG A 92 6.47 -1.61 6.06
C ARG A 92 5.35 -2.54 6.53
N LEU A 93 4.59 -3.05 5.56
CA LEU A 93 3.58 -4.06 5.76
C LEU A 93 4.22 -5.42 6.03
N LYS A 94 3.63 -6.17 6.96
CA LYS A 94 3.89 -7.58 7.21
C LYS A 94 2.69 -8.40 6.77
N ASP A 95 2.92 -9.68 6.53
CA ASP A 95 1.82 -10.60 6.20
C ASP A 95 0.84 -10.69 7.38
N GLU A 96 -0.45 -10.73 7.03
CA GLU A 96 -1.60 -10.74 7.94
C GLU A 96 -1.78 -9.47 8.80
N ASP A 97 -1.07 -8.37 8.50
CA ASP A 97 -1.26 -7.10 9.22
C ASP A 97 -2.71 -6.60 9.13
N GLU A 98 -3.26 -6.17 10.27
CA GLU A 98 -4.53 -5.43 10.33
C GLU A 98 -4.27 -3.94 10.59
N ILE A 99 -4.46 -3.12 9.56
CA ILE A 99 -4.27 -1.68 9.62
C ILE A 99 -5.62 -1.01 9.82
N TRP A 100 -5.74 -0.32 10.95
CA TRP A 100 -6.89 0.49 11.28
C TRP A 100 -6.59 1.96 11.00
N ILE A 101 -7.25 2.55 10.00
CA ILE A 101 -7.16 4.00 9.75
C ILE A 101 -8.10 4.71 10.71
N PRO A 102 -7.60 5.41 11.74
CA PRO A 102 -8.46 6.13 12.66
C PRO A 102 -9.16 7.24 11.89
N GLY A 103 -10.40 7.52 12.26
CA GLY A 103 -11.08 8.73 11.85
C GLY A 103 -11.62 9.45 13.07
N GLU A 104 -11.80 10.76 12.97
CA GLU A 104 -12.42 11.56 14.04
C GLU A 104 -13.84 11.08 14.35
N LYS A 105 -14.53 10.56 13.34
CA LYS A 105 -15.90 10.06 13.42
C LYS A 105 -16.04 8.69 12.77
N ILE A 106 -16.93 7.89 13.32
CA ILE A 106 -17.28 6.54 12.84
C ILE A 106 -18.35 6.67 11.76
N ASP A 107 -18.07 6.14 10.56
CA ASP A 107 -19.06 6.05 9.49
C ASP A 107 -20.06 4.94 9.78
N ILE A 108 -21.32 5.32 10.01
CA ILE A 108 -22.40 4.40 10.37
C ILE A 108 -22.75 3.42 9.23
N ASN A 109 -22.47 3.76 7.98
CA ASN A 109 -22.76 2.91 6.83
C ASN A 109 -21.66 1.88 6.55
N ARG A 110 -20.43 2.12 7.00
CA ARG A 110 -19.27 1.27 6.72
C ARG A 110 -18.72 0.55 7.95
N ALA A 111 -18.90 1.10 9.13
CA ALA A 111 -18.33 0.53 10.35
C ALA A 111 -18.81 -0.91 10.56
N SER A 112 -17.87 -1.79 10.96
CA SER A 112 -18.18 -3.14 11.42
C SER A 112 -18.96 -3.09 12.74
N PRO A 113 -19.66 -4.18 13.12
CA PRO A 113 -20.31 -4.25 14.43
C PRO A 113 -19.35 -3.94 15.57
N HIS A 114 -18.12 -4.47 15.51
CA HIS A 114 -17.12 -4.22 16.53
C HIS A 114 -16.72 -2.75 16.64
N GLN A 115 -16.61 -2.03 15.52
CA GLN A 115 -16.24 -0.61 15.55
C GLN A 115 -17.35 0.27 16.10
N LEU A 116 -18.61 -0.09 15.84
CA LEU A 116 -19.76 0.62 16.37
C LEU A 116 -19.84 0.55 17.91
N THR A 117 -19.23 -0.46 18.55
CA THR A 117 -19.22 -0.55 20.02
C THR A 117 -18.34 0.49 20.70
N TYR A 118 -17.46 1.16 19.95
CA TYR A 118 -16.67 2.29 20.47
C TYR A 118 -17.51 3.56 20.70
N LEU A 119 -18.75 3.57 20.22
CA LEU A 119 -19.68 4.67 20.46
C LEU A 119 -20.28 4.56 21.87
N PRO A 120 -20.32 5.67 22.64
CA PRO A 120 -20.83 5.64 24.00
C PRO A 120 -22.31 5.23 24.02
N GLY A 121 -22.62 4.15 24.74
CA GLY A 121 -23.98 3.62 24.84
C GLY A 121 -24.41 2.69 23.70
N ILE A 122 -23.49 2.29 22.83
CA ILE A 122 -23.70 1.27 21.80
C ILE A 122 -22.97 -0.01 22.21
N GLY A 123 -23.71 -1.00 22.70
CA GLY A 123 -23.17 -2.34 22.96
C GLY A 123 -23.27 -3.26 21.73
N PRO A 124 -22.73 -4.49 21.80
CA PRO A 124 -22.73 -5.46 20.69
C PRO A 124 -24.10 -5.69 20.05
N ILE A 125 -25.16 -5.78 20.86
CA ILE A 125 -26.54 -5.99 20.38
C ILE A 125 -27.01 -4.80 19.53
N LEU A 126 -26.75 -3.57 19.96
CA LEU A 126 -27.17 -2.38 19.21
C LEU A 126 -26.32 -2.18 17.95
N ALA A 127 -25.01 -2.41 18.06
CA ALA A 127 -24.12 -2.40 16.91
C ALA A 127 -24.59 -3.37 15.81
N GLN A 128 -24.93 -4.60 16.19
CA GLN A 128 -25.46 -5.60 15.28
C GLN A 128 -26.77 -5.14 14.63
N ARG A 129 -27.70 -4.57 15.40
CA ARG A 129 -28.97 -4.03 14.86
C ARG A 129 -28.76 -2.90 13.86
N ILE A 130 -27.78 -2.02 14.06
CA ILE A 130 -27.46 -0.96 13.09
C ILE A 130 -27.04 -1.58 11.76
N VAL A 131 -26.17 -2.60 11.81
CA VAL A 131 -25.67 -3.29 10.62
C VAL A 131 -26.80 -4.04 9.91
N GLU A 132 -27.63 -4.76 10.65
CA GLU A 132 -28.81 -5.45 10.11
C GLU A 132 -29.80 -4.48 9.48
N TYR A 133 -30.05 -3.33 10.13
CA TYR A 133 -30.94 -2.30 9.60
C TYR A 133 -30.45 -1.80 8.25
N ARG A 134 -29.18 -1.39 8.14
CA ARG A 134 -28.63 -0.86 6.87
C ARG A 134 -28.54 -1.93 5.78
N GLN A 135 -28.36 -3.21 6.13
CA GLN A 135 -28.40 -4.31 5.17
C GLN A 135 -29.81 -4.55 4.64
N LYS A 136 -30.84 -4.46 5.50
CA LYS A 136 -32.24 -4.74 5.14
C LYS A 136 -32.95 -3.55 4.49
N LYS A 137 -32.63 -2.33 4.90
CA LYS A 137 -33.30 -1.09 4.48
C LYS A 137 -32.46 -0.21 3.55
N GLY A 138 -31.20 -0.58 3.32
CA GLY A 138 -30.23 0.24 2.62
C GLY A 138 -29.47 1.20 3.54
N PRO A 139 -28.43 1.87 3.03
CA PRO A 139 -27.61 2.78 3.83
C PRO A 139 -28.43 3.98 4.34
N PHE A 140 -28.10 4.43 5.56
CA PHE A 140 -28.66 5.63 6.16
C PHE A 140 -28.30 6.85 5.31
N GLN A 141 -29.28 7.73 5.05
CA GLN A 141 -29.09 8.95 4.27
C GLN A 141 -28.85 10.16 5.18
N HIS A 142 -29.47 10.15 6.35
CA HIS A 142 -29.31 11.18 7.39
C HIS A 142 -28.97 10.54 8.73
N LEU A 143 -28.23 11.24 9.58
CA LEU A 143 -27.90 10.74 10.93
C LEU A 143 -29.17 10.52 11.78
N SER A 144 -30.23 11.30 11.53
CA SER A 144 -31.54 11.12 12.16
C SER A 144 -32.21 9.78 11.80
N ASP A 145 -31.83 9.14 10.69
CA ASP A 145 -32.37 7.83 10.32
C ASP A 145 -31.98 6.73 11.31
N LEU A 146 -30.93 6.93 12.12
CA LEU A 146 -30.57 6.02 13.20
C LEU A 146 -31.68 5.87 14.24
N GLU A 147 -32.56 6.85 14.40
CA GLU A 147 -33.72 6.75 15.31
C GLU A 147 -34.72 5.68 14.89
N LYS A 148 -34.66 5.24 13.62
CA LYS A 148 -35.49 4.14 13.09
C LYS A 148 -34.97 2.76 13.53
N VAL A 149 -33.77 2.69 14.11
CA VAL A 149 -33.18 1.43 14.62
C VAL A 149 -33.72 1.14 16.02
N PRO A 150 -34.39 -0.01 16.25
CA PRO A 150 -34.94 -0.34 17.56
C PRO A 150 -33.90 -0.29 18.70
N GLY A 151 -34.14 0.59 19.67
CA GLY A 151 -33.26 0.81 20.82
C GLY A 151 -32.29 1.98 20.67
N ILE A 152 -32.30 2.69 19.54
CA ILE A 152 -31.61 3.97 19.35
C ILE A 152 -32.68 5.07 19.30
N GLY A 153 -32.91 5.74 20.42
CA GLY A 153 -33.78 6.91 20.47
C GLY A 153 -32.98 8.22 20.40
N LYS A 154 -33.69 9.34 20.27
CA LYS A 154 -33.14 10.70 20.20
C LYS A 154 -32.03 10.99 21.22
N LEU A 155 -32.22 10.60 22.48
CA LEU A 155 -31.22 10.81 23.54
C LEU A 155 -29.89 10.09 23.27
N LYS A 156 -29.94 8.89 22.70
CA LYS A 156 -28.70 8.17 22.33
C LYS A 156 -28.08 8.80 21.11
N LEU A 157 -28.88 9.14 20.10
CA LEU A 157 -28.39 9.81 18.90
C LEU A 157 -27.62 11.08 19.26
N GLU A 158 -28.19 11.96 20.07
CA GLU A 158 -27.53 13.20 20.50
C GLU A 158 -26.20 12.95 21.21
N LYS A 159 -26.10 11.90 22.05
CA LYS A 159 -24.83 11.52 22.72
C LYS A 159 -23.74 11.06 21.75
N ILE A 160 -24.12 10.43 20.65
CA ILE A 160 -23.15 9.86 19.69
C ILE A 160 -22.93 10.76 18.46
N LYS A 161 -23.80 11.74 18.21
CA LYS A 161 -23.83 12.56 16.99
C LYS A 161 -22.49 13.21 16.64
N GLY A 162 -21.75 13.68 17.65
CA GLY A 162 -20.42 14.26 17.47
C GLY A 162 -19.32 13.26 17.07
N LYS A 163 -19.56 11.96 17.24
CA LYS A 163 -18.62 10.87 16.97
C LYS A 163 -18.96 10.04 15.73
N ILE A 164 -20.01 10.42 15.00
CA ILE A 164 -20.53 9.63 13.88
C ILE A 164 -20.67 10.49 12.63
N CYS A 165 -20.56 9.85 11.47
CA CYS A 165 -20.72 10.48 10.17
C CYS A 165 -21.42 9.51 9.20
N LEU A 166 -21.81 10.05 8.05
CA LEU A 166 -22.17 9.30 6.86
C LEU A 166 -21.19 9.76 5.79
N ASP A 167 -20.57 8.85 5.04
CA ASP A 167 -19.72 9.24 3.91
C ASP A 167 -20.53 10.07 2.92
N GLU A 168 -20.03 11.25 2.56
CA GLU A 168 -20.59 12.03 1.46
C GLU A 168 -20.16 11.37 0.16
N LYS A 169 -21.15 11.08 -0.70
CA LYS A 169 -20.94 10.44 -2.00
C LYS A 169 -20.17 11.34 -2.94
#